data_AF-A0A7S1WQB8-F1
#
_entry.id   AF-A0A7S1WQB8-F1
#
_cell.length_a   1.000
_cell.length_b   1.000
_cell.length_c   1.000
_cell.angle_alpha   90.00
_cell.angle_beta   90.00
_cell.angle_gamma   90.00
#
_symmetry.space_group_name_H-M   'P 1'
#
loop_
_entity.id
_entity.type
_entity.pdbx_description
1 polymer ?
#
loop_
_entity_poly.entity_id
_entity_poly.type
_entity_poly.pdbx_seq_one_letter_code
_entity_poly.pdbx_strand_id
1 'polypeptide(L)'
;RQAPSRALYVLFLDVRAVVNARRADVASAPQARPVLDGLPEPEEDFSPLQLEFIREIYREKERLPLLISSFCPQIYGQPLVKAALLLSLLGGVPLRSDDSETLRRRGDLHVLLLG
;
A
#
# COMPACT_ATOMS: atom_id res chain seq x y z
N ARG A 1 -20.55 -60.03 7.64
CA ARG A 1 -20.36 -58.77 8.40
C ARG A 1 -19.99 -57.68 7.39
N GLN A 2 -20.97 -56.93 6.87
CA GLN A 2 -20.73 -55.76 6.01
C GLN A 2 -20.59 -54.52 6.91
N ALA A 3 -19.55 -53.72 6.68
CA ALA A 3 -19.35 -52.44 7.37
C ALA A 3 -20.26 -51.36 6.74
N PRO A 4 -20.70 -50.33 7.50
CA PRO A 4 -21.55 -49.29 6.97
C PRO A 4 -20.75 -48.36 6.05
N SER A 5 -21.16 -48.26 4.79
CA SER A 5 -20.67 -47.25 3.84
C SER A 5 -21.11 -45.87 4.32
N ARG A 6 -20.20 -45.09 4.90
CA ARG A 6 -20.43 -43.69 5.26
C ARG A 6 -20.89 -42.93 4.01
N ALA A 7 -22.12 -42.42 4.03
CA ALA A 7 -22.62 -41.49 3.03
C ALA A 7 -21.88 -40.16 3.19
N LEU A 8 -21.05 -39.82 2.22
CA LEU A 8 -20.37 -38.53 2.14
C LEU A 8 -21.27 -37.56 1.36
N TYR A 9 -21.61 -36.43 1.98
CA TYR A 9 -22.30 -35.33 1.29
C TYR A 9 -21.29 -34.25 0.95
N VAL A 10 -21.27 -33.84 -0.32
CA VAL A 10 -20.53 -32.66 -0.77
C VAL A 10 -21.49 -31.48 -0.75
N LEU A 11 -21.21 -30.53 0.13
CA LEU A 11 -21.91 -29.25 0.21
C LEU A 11 -21.14 -28.22 -0.61
N PHE A 12 -21.86 -27.47 -1.44
CA PHE A 12 -21.33 -26.28 -2.09
C PHE A 12 -22.28 -25.12 -1.89
N LEU A 13 -21.73 -23.91 -1.88
CA LEU A 13 -22.49 -22.67 -1.87
C LEU A 13 -22.61 -22.19 -3.31
N ASP A 14 -23.85 -22.04 -3.77
CA ASP A 14 -24.14 -21.39 -5.03
C ASP A 14 -24.02 -19.87 -4.84
N VAL A 15 -23.13 -19.25 -5.59
CA VAL A 15 -22.78 -17.84 -5.41
C VAL A 15 -23.81 -16.99 -6.15
N ARG A 16 -24.58 -16.18 -5.40
CA ARG A 16 -25.57 -15.27 -5.98
C ARG A 16 -24.99 -13.94 -6.48
N ALA A 17 -23.91 -13.47 -5.86
CA ALA A 17 -23.21 -12.26 -6.26
C ALA A 17 -21.75 -12.29 -5.79
N VAL A 18 -20.84 -11.81 -6.63
CA VAL A 18 -19.43 -11.57 -6.29
C VAL A 18 -19.18 -10.08 -6.43
N VAL A 19 -18.95 -9.40 -5.31
CA VAL A 19 -18.51 -8.01 -5.32
C VAL A 19 -16.99 -8.02 -5.21
N ASN A 20 -16.33 -7.55 -6.27
CA ASN A 20 -14.89 -7.35 -6.23
C ASN A 20 -14.63 -6.00 -5.55
N ALA A 21 -14.10 -6.04 -4.32
CA ALA A 21 -13.77 -4.84 -3.54
C ALA A 21 -12.79 -3.90 -4.27
N ARG A 22 -12.05 -4.38 -5.28
CA ARG A 22 -11.15 -3.57 -6.11
C ARG A 22 -11.84 -2.88 -7.30
N ARG A 23 -13.15 -3.10 -7.50
CA ARG A 23 -13.89 -2.67 -8.71
C ARG A 23 -15.04 -1.71 -8.41
N ALA A 24 -15.38 -1.49 -7.14
CA ALA A 24 -16.49 -0.64 -6.74
C ALA A 24 -16.19 0.86 -6.96
N ASP A 25 -14.91 1.25 -6.94
CA ASP A 25 -14.49 2.66 -7.00
C ASP A 25 -14.55 3.26 -8.42
N VAL A 26 -14.40 2.42 -9.45
CA VAL A 26 -14.37 2.83 -10.87
C VAL A 26 -15.72 3.33 -11.40
N ALA A 27 -16.84 3.05 -10.71
CA ALA A 27 -18.19 3.34 -11.23
C ALA A 27 -18.68 4.78 -10.95
N SER A 28 -17.99 5.57 -10.12
CA SER A 28 -18.45 6.90 -9.68
C SER A 28 -17.65 8.12 -10.18
N ALA A 29 -16.57 7.94 -10.96
CA ALA A 29 -15.72 9.06 -11.35
C ALA A 29 -16.16 9.75 -12.67
N PRO A 30 -16.38 11.09 -12.70
CA PRO A 30 -16.57 11.86 -13.91
C PRO A 30 -15.26 12.02 -14.69
N GLN A 31 -15.37 11.99 -16.02
CA GLN A 31 -14.27 11.83 -16.97
C GLN A 31 -13.25 13.00 -16.99
N ALA A 32 -11.99 12.59 -17.20
CA ALA A 32 -10.89 13.26 -17.89
C ALA A 32 -10.06 14.31 -17.12
N ARG A 33 -8.84 13.91 -16.73
CA ARG A 33 -7.64 14.77 -16.65
C ARG A 33 -6.48 14.09 -17.39
N PRO A 34 -5.65 14.82 -18.15
CA PRO A 34 -4.64 14.23 -19.02
C PRO A 34 -3.48 13.65 -18.21
N VAL A 35 -3.04 12.49 -18.69
CA VAL A 35 -2.20 11.47 -18.05
C VAL A 35 -0.71 11.81 -18.16
N LEU A 36 0.03 11.66 -17.05
CA LEU A 36 1.45 11.35 -17.07
C LEU A 36 1.59 9.86 -16.67
N ASP A 37 2.00 9.02 -17.61
CA ASP A 37 2.37 7.60 -17.45
C ASP A 37 1.32 6.61 -16.90
N GLY A 38 0.47 6.09 -17.79
CA GLY A 38 0.27 4.63 -18.04
C GLY A 38 -0.08 3.64 -16.92
N LEU A 39 -0.13 4.03 -15.66
CA LEU A 39 -0.67 3.26 -14.54
C LEU A 39 -2.05 3.85 -14.23
N PRO A 40 -3.10 3.03 -14.00
CA PRO A 40 -4.28 3.54 -13.33
C PRO A 40 -3.80 4.05 -11.98
N GLU A 41 -3.83 5.37 -11.77
CA GLU A 41 -3.64 5.96 -10.45
C GLU A 41 -4.51 5.14 -9.48
N PRO A 42 -3.97 4.65 -8.36
CA PRO A 42 -4.83 4.03 -7.37
C PRO A 42 -5.85 5.10 -6.97
N GLU A 43 -7.11 4.85 -7.28
CA GLU A 43 -8.27 5.59 -6.78
C GLU A 43 -8.37 5.33 -5.26
N GLU A 44 -7.33 5.72 -4.51
CA GLU A 44 -7.43 5.86 -3.06
C GLU A 44 -8.03 7.25 -2.81
N ASP A 45 -9.36 7.31 -2.93
CA ASP A 45 -10.13 8.50 -2.61
C ASP A 45 -9.99 8.78 -1.09
N PHE A 46 -8.99 9.57 -0.71
CA PHE A 46 -8.88 10.07 0.65
C PHE A 46 -10.06 10.99 0.96
N SER A 47 -10.78 10.69 2.04
CA SER A 47 -11.79 11.58 2.62
C SER A 47 -11.16 12.93 2.99
N PRO A 48 -11.91 14.05 2.92
CA PRO A 48 -11.41 15.37 3.32
C PRO A 48 -10.81 15.38 4.72
N LEU A 49 -11.40 14.63 5.66
CA LEU A 49 -10.89 14.49 7.03
C LEU A 49 -9.52 13.78 7.06
N GLN A 50 -9.33 12.77 6.21
CA GLN A 50 -8.05 12.05 6.13
C GLN A 50 -6.96 12.96 5.55
N LEU A 51 -7.28 13.78 4.54
CA LEU A 51 -6.36 14.76 3.99
C LEU A 51 -5.99 15.85 5.00
N GLU A 52 -6.94 16.29 5.83
CA GLU A 52 -6.68 17.22 6.92
C GLU A 52 -5.71 16.62 7.94
N PHE A 53 -5.92 15.37 8.34
CA PHE A 53 -5.04 14.67 9.27
C PHE A 53 -3.61 14.50 8.71
N ILE A 54 -3.47 14.15 7.43
CA ILE A 54 -2.16 14.07 6.77
C ILE A 54 -1.46 15.44 6.81
N ARG A 55 -2.19 16.54 6.53
CA ARG A 55 -1.65 17.90 6.57
C ARG A 55 -1.27 18.32 7.99
N GLU A 56 -2.02 17.89 8.99
CA GLU A 56 -1.73 18.16 10.39
C GLU A 56 -0.40 17.50 10.80
N ILE A 57 -0.23 16.21 10.53
CA ILE A 57 1.03 15.49 10.79
C ILE A 57 2.19 16.12 10.00
N TYR A 58 1.96 16.54 8.76
CA TYR A 58 3.00 17.18 7.94
C TYR A 58 3.54 18.48 8.55
N ARG A 59 2.70 19.22 9.29
CA ARG A 59 3.05 20.49 9.96
C ARG A 59 3.81 20.29 11.26
N GLU A 60 3.81 19.09 11.82
CA GLU A 60 4.54 18.78 13.06
C GLU A 60 6.05 18.96 12.88
N LYS A 61 6.71 19.55 13.88
CA LYS A 61 8.15 19.85 13.81
C LYS A 61 8.98 18.56 13.83
N GLU A 62 8.59 17.63 14.69
CA GLU A 62 9.25 16.34 14.90
C GLU A 62 8.48 15.20 14.19
N ARG A 63 7.99 15.45 12.97
CA ARG A 63 7.17 14.48 12.20
C ARG A 63 7.84 13.13 11.97
N LEU A 64 9.15 13.11 11.67
CA LEU A 64 9.87 11.87 11.38
C LEU A 64 10.05 11.03 12.67
N PRO A 65 10.54 11.59 13.81
CA PRO A 65 10.51 10.89 15.10
C PRO A 65 9.12 10.40 15.53
N LEU A 66 8.08 11.20 15.29
CA LEU A 66 6.69 10.80 15.58
C LEU A 66 6.30 9.55 14.78
N LEU A 67 6.60 9.52 13.48
CA LEU A 67 6.34 8.36 12.63
C LEU A 67 7.17 7.13 13.03
N ILE A 68 8.44 7.31 13.40
CA ILE A 68 9.30 6.22 13.88
C ILE A 68 8.74 5.58 15.16
N SER A 69 8.29 6.42 16.09
CA SER A 69 7.78 5.96 17.39
C SER A 69 6.44 5.24 17.25
N SER A 70 5.60 5.64 16.29
CA SER A 70 4.30 5.00 16.02
C SER A 70 4.37 3.74 15.16
N PHE A 71 5.40 3.58 14.32
CA PHE A 71 5.51 2.45 13.38
C PHE A 71 5.70 1.09 14.07
N CYS A 72 6.50 1.04 15.14
CA CYS A 72 6.76 -0.18 15.90
C CYS A 72 6.85 0.13 17.40
N PRO A 73 5.72 0.44 18.06
CA PRO A 73 5.71 0.91 19.45
C PRO A 73 6.12 -0.18 20.44
N GLN A 74 5.96 -1.46 20.08
CA GLN A 74 6.30 -2.61 20.93
C GLN A 74 7.81 -2.92 20.97
N ILE A 75 8.58 -2.41 20.00
CA ILE A 75 10.03 -2.63 19.93
C ILE A 75 10.73 -1.48 20.66
N TYR A 76 11.49 -1.76 21.70
CA TYR A 76 12.22 -0.71 22.41
C TYR A 76 13.54 -0.37 21.71
N GLY A 77 13.87 0.93 21.64
CA GLY A 77 15.12 1.41 21.05
C GLY A 77 15.17 1.31 19.51
N GLN A 78 16.41 1.23 18.99
CA GLN A 78 16.74 1.10 17.56
C GLN A 78 16.02 2.12 16.63
N PRO A 79 16.06 3.44 16.92
CA PRO A 79 15.33 4.43 16.13
C PRO A 79 15.80 4.47 14.66
N LEU A 80 17.09 4.20 14.41
CA LEU A 80 17.66 4.19 13.07
C LEU A 80 17.17 3.02 12.21
N VAL A 81 17.02 1.83 12.79
CA VAL A 81 16.51 0.66 12.07
C VAL A 81 15.06 0.89 11.66
N LYS A 82 14.24 1.41 12.60
CA LYS A 82 12.85 1.77 12.32
C LYS A 82 12.74 2.87 11.27
N ALA A 83 13.60 3.89 11.34
CA ALA A 83 13.66 4.94 10.32
C ALA A 83 13.98 4.38 8.93
N ALA A 84 14.98 3.51 8.83
CA ALA A 84 15.39 2.90 7.57
C ALA A 84 14.26 2.05 6.95
N LEU A 85 13.57 1.25 7.77
CA LEU A 85 12.42 0.47 7.32
C LEU A 85 11.26 1.37 6.86
N LEU A 86 10.96 2.41 7.64
CA LEU A 86 9.88 3.35 7.33
C LEU A 86 10.16 4.10 6.00
N LEU A 87 11.38 4.59 5.80
CA LEU A 87 11.79 5.23 4.55
C LEU A 87 11.78 4.24 3.37
N SER A 88 12.13 2.98 3.59
CA SER A 88 12.03 1.93 2.57
C SER A 88 10.57 1.67 2.14
N LEU A 89 9.60 1.80 3.06
CA LEU A 89 8.18 1.64 2.77
C LEU A 89 7.57 2.84 2.06
N LEU A 90 7.98 4.06 2.42
CA LEU A 90 7.60 5.28 1.69
C LEU A 90 8.16 5.27 0.25
N GLY A 91 9.15 4.43 -0.01
CA GLY A 91 9.78 4.28 -1.31
C GLY A 91 10.75 5.42 -1.62
N GLY A 92 11.34 5.38 -2.81
CA GLY A 92 12.18 6.45 -3.30
C GLY A 92 11.71 6.95 -4.66
N VAL A 93 12.21 8.12 -5.03
CA VAL A 93 11.81 8.78 -6.27
C VAL A 93 12.73 8.31 -7.41
N PRO A 94 12.19 7.69 -8.47
CA PRO A 94 13.00 7.31 -9.62
C PRO A 94 13.52 8.58 -10.32
N LEU A 95 14.82 8.63 -10.58
CA LEU A 95 15.39 9.75 -11.31
C LEU A 95 15.10 9.58 -12.80
N ARG A 96 14.28 10.49 -13.33
CA ARG A 96 13.92 10.55 -14.75
C ARG A 96 14.80 11.59 -15.40
N SER A 97 15.57 11.17 -16.38
CA SER A 97 16.25 12.07 -17.31
C SER A 97 15.34 12.31 -18.51
N ASP A 98 15.24 13.55 -18.96
CA ASP A 98 14.40 13.96 -20.10
C ASP A 98 14.92 13.39 -21.44
N ASP A 99 16.15 12.89 -21.46
CA ASP A 99 16.77 12.27 -22.62
C ASP A 99 16.22 10.85 -22.84
N SER A 100 15.50 10.66 -23.95
CA SER A 100 14.75 9.43 -24.27
C SER A 100 15.58 8.15 -24.37
N GLU A 101 16.91 8.26 -24.39
CA GLU A 101 17.84 7.13 -24.53
C GLU A 101 18.58 6.76 -23.24
N THR A 102 18.34 7.45 -22.13
CA THR A 102 19.06 7.20 -20.87
C THR A 102 18.34 6.16 -20.01
N LEU A 103 19.10 5.17 -19.52
CA LEU A 103 18.59 4.12 -18.64
C LEU A 103 17.96 4.72 -17.38
N ARG A 104 16.72 4.33 -17.07
CA ARG A 104 16.03 4.77 -15.85
C ARG A 104 16.82 4.37 -14.61
N ARG A 105 17.09 5.33 -13.74
CA ARG A 105 17.76 5.08 -12.46
C ARG A 105 16.74 4.59 -11.43
N ARG A 106 17.02 3.44 -10.79
CA ARG A 106 16.15 2.86 -9.75
C ARG A 106 16.03 3.82 -8.55
N GLY A 107 14.80 4.13 -8.15
CA GLY A 107 14.48 4.92 -6.96
C GLY A 107 14.25 4.07 -5.70
N ASP A 108 13.94 2.79 -5.85
CA ASP A 108 13.53 1.94 -4.73
C ASP A 108 14.70 1.56 -3.80
N LEU A 109 14.43 1.57 -2.50
CA LEU A 109 15.37 1.13 -1.46
C LEU A 109 15.21 -0.36 -1.15
N HIS A 110 16.34 -1.06 -1.06
CA HIS A 110 16.42 -2.46 -0.62
C HIS A 110 17.20 -2.52 0.70
N VAL A 111 16.57 -3.01 1.77
CA VAL A 111 17.17 -3.06 3.11
C VAL A 111 17.42 -4.50 3.52
N LEU A 112 18.66 -4.83 3.89
CA LEU A 112 19.06 -6.09 4.50
C LEU A 112 19.43 -5.83 5.96
N LEU A 113 18.82 -6.57 6.88
CA LEU A 113 19.15 -6.53 8.31
C LEU A 113 19.96 -7.78 8.66
N LEU A 114 21.11 -7.59 9.30
CA LEU A 114 21.97 -8.65 9.83
C LEU A 114 22.13 -8.41 11.33
N GLY A 115 22.11 -9.49 12.10
CA GLY A 115 22.20 -9.49 13.57
C GLY A 115 23.33 -10.34 14.08
#